data_AF-A0A1H5PN39-F1
#
_entry.id   AF-A0A1H5PN39-F1
#
_cell.length_a   1.000
_cell.length_b   1.000
_cell.length_c   1.000
_cell.angle_alpha   90.00
_cell.angle_beta   90.00
_cell.angle_gamma   90.00
#
_symmetry.space_group_name_H-M   'P 1'
#
loop_
_entity.id
_entity.type
_entity.pdbx_description
1 polymer ?
#
loop_
_entity_poly.entity_id
_entity_poly.type
_entity_poly.pdbx_seq_one_letter_code
_entity_poly.pdbx_strand_id
1 'polypeptide(L)'
;MALSTQEQILIEQRVTNEAKSVGVAYLLWLFVGGLGAHRFYLGRAGSGLVILILTIAGFMTLTVGVGLIFLGAMGLWVLIDAFLIPGLVQRHKADVRNRLTASALANPGQLLAYLRRGEARSGRVA
;
A
#
# COMPACT_ATOMS: atom_id res chain seq x y z
N MET A 1 25.99 11.27 12.46
CA MET A 1 25.70 10.45 13.66
C MET A 1 24.85 9.27 13.21
N ALA A 2 25.28 8.04 13.52
CA ALA A 2 24.50 6.84 13.24
C ALA A 2 23.47 6.62 14.37
N LEU A 3 22.29 6.10 14.04
CA LEU A 3 21.23 5.80 15.01
C LEU A 3 21.68 4.70 15.97
N SER A 4 21.30 4.82 17.25
CA SER A 4 21.56 3.78 18.25
C SER A 4 20.73 2.51 17.96
N THR A 5 21.18 1.36 18.44
CA THR A 5 20.51 0.07 18.21
C THR A 5 19.07 0.07 18.74
N GLN A 6 18.79 0.74 19.85
CA GLN A 6 17.44 0.87 20.41
C GLN A 6 16.53 1.68 19.48
N GLU A 7 17.02 2.78 18.91
CA GLU A 7 16.26 3.59 17.96
C GLU A 7 15.97 2.82 16.67
N GLN A 8 16.94 2.04 16.16
CA GLN A 8 16.75 1.19 14.98
C GLN A 8 15.66 0.13 15.20
N ILE A 9 15.66 -0.53 16.36
CA ILE A 9 14.64 -1.53 16.71
C ILE A 9 13.24 -0.90 16.76
N LEU A 10 13.09 0.26 17.40
CA LEU A 10 11.81 0.95 17.49
C LEU A 10 11.28 1.42 16.13
N ILE A 11 12.18 1.87 15.25
CA ILE A 11 11.82 2.25 13.87
C ILE A 11 11.31 1.03 13.10
N GLU A 12 12.01 -0.11 13.15
CA GLU A 12 11.59 -1.33 12.43
C GLU A 12 10.26 -1.89 12.97
N GLN A 13 10.02 -1.81 14.28
CA GLN A 13 8.73 -2.15 14.88
C GLN A 13 7.60 -1.26 14.32
N ARG A 14 7.84 0.05 14.23
CA ARG A 14 6.84 0.99 13.72
C ARG A 14 6.61 0.86 12.22
N VAL A 15 7.65 0.61 11.43
CA VAL A 15 7.54 0.26 10.01
C VAL A 15 6.66 -0.96 9.85
N THR A 16 6.86 -2.00 10.67
CA THR A 16 6.06 -3.23 10.61
C THR A 16 4.59 -2.96 10.96
N ASN A 17 4.32 -2.14 11.98
CA ASN A 17 2.95 -1.80 12.40
C ASN A 17 2.23 -0.84 11.44
N GLU A 18 2.93 0.12 10.82
CA GLU A 18 2.32 1.08 9.90
C GLU A 18 2.27 0.58 8.44
N ALA A 19 3.08 -0.43 8.10
CA ALA A 19 3.08 -1.00 6.76
C ALA A 19 1.73 -1.63 6.41
N LYS A 20 1.27 -1.36 5.18
CA LYS A 20 0.10 -2.02 4.60
C LYS A 20 0.33 -3.53 4.49
N SER A 21 -0.72 -4.30 4.78
CA SER A 21 -0.63 -5.76 4.75
C SER A 21 -0.67 -6.29 3.32
N VAL A 22 0.32 -7.13 2.98
CA VAL A 22 0.38 -7.85 1.70
C VAL A 22 -0.84 -8.75 1.53
N GLY A 23 -1.24 -9.43 2.61
CA GLY A 23 -2.40 -10.32 2.59
C GLY A 23 -3.69 -9.58 2.28
N VAL A 24 -3.88 -8.39 2.86
CA VAL A 24 -5.05 -7.54 2.55
C VAL A 24 -5.03 -7.07 1.09
N ALA A 25 -3.85 -6.74 0.55
CA ALA A 25 -3.73 -6.38 -0.87
C ALA A 25 -4.11 -7.54 -1.80
N TYR A 26 -3.74 -8.78 -1.47
CA TYR A 26 -4.15 -9.97 -2.24
C TYR A 26 -5.64 -10.30 -2.08
N LEU A 27 -6.22 -10.12 -0.89
CA LEU A 27 -7.66 -10.27 -0.69
C LEU A 27 -8.45 -9.26 -1.54
N LEU A 28 -8.05 -7.99 -1.52
CA LEU A 28 -8.67 -6.96 -2.35
C LEU A 28 -8.49 -7.24 -3.84
N TRP A 29 -7.34 -7.78 -4.24
CA TRP A 29 -7.09 -8.21 -5.61
C TRP A 29 -7.99 -9.37 -6.03
N LEU A 30 -8.20 -10.36 -5.17
CA LEU A 30 -9.02 -11.54 -5.48
C LEU A 30 -10.51 -11.20 -5.59
N PHE A 31 -11.05 -10.45 -4.63
CA PHE A 31 -12.49 -10.16 -4.58
C PHE A 31 -12.89 -8.94 -5.44
N VAL A 32 -12.00 -7.96 -5.56
CA VAL A 32 -12.33 -6.63 -6.10
C VAL A 32 -11.23 -6.10 -7.03
N GLY A 33 -10.34 -6.97 -7.51
CA GLY A 33 -9.21 -6.58 -8.38
C GLY A 33 -9.66 -6.02 -9.72
N GLY A 34 -10.80 -6.51 -10.23
CA GLY A 34 -11.47 -5.95 -11.41
C GLY A 34 -11.94 -4.51 -11.23
N LEU A 35 -12.10 -3.98 -10.01
CA LEU A 35 -12.44 -2.55 -9.81
C LEU A 35 -11.21 -1.72 -9.41
N GLY A 36 -10.03 -2.33 -9.30
CA GLY A 36 -8.78 -1.66 -8.93
C GLY A 36 -8.62 -1.37 -7.43
N ALA A 37 -9.42 -2.01 -6.57
CA ALA A 37 -9.42 -1.78 -5.11
C ALA A 37 -8.04 -2.00 -4.45
N HIS A 38 -7.28 -2.99 -4.92
CA HIS A 38 -5.93 -3.28 -4.43
C HIS A 38 -4.97 -2.10 -4.67
N ARG A 39 -5.13 -1.34 -5.77
CA ARG A 39 -4.31 -0.15 -6.04
C ARG A 39 -4.71 1.05 -5.18
N PHE A 40 -6.00 1.21 -4.89
CA PHE A 40 -6.47 2.22 -3.93
C PHE A 40 -5.91 1.97 -2.54
N TYR A 41 -5.91 0.71 -2.07
CA TYR A 41 -5.36 0.33 -0.77
C TYR A 41 -3.85 0.58 -0.66
N LEU A 42 -3.11 0.36 -1.75
CA LEU A 42 -1.67 0.62 -1.84
C LEU A 42 -1.32 2.10 -2.05
N GLY A 43 -2.29 3.02 -1.96
CA GLY A 43 -2.08 4.46 -2.08
C GLY A 43 -1.87 4.96 -3.51
N ARG A 44 -2.16 4.12 -4.52
CA ARG A 44 -2.04 4.46 -5.94
C ARG A 44 -3.39 4.78 -6.58
N ALA A 45 -4.06 5.79 -6.04
CA ALA A 45 -5.42 6.18 -6.44
C ALA A 45 -5.55 6.50 -7.94
N GLY A 46 -4.56 7.17 -8.56
CA GLY A 46 -4.60 7.48 -9.99
C GLY A 46 -4.70 6.24 -10.88
N SER A 47 -3.85 5.24 -10.65
CA SER A 47 -3.88 3.97 -11.40
C SER A 47 -5.04 3.05 -11.03
N GLY A 48 -5.63 3.21 -9.84
CA GLY A 48 -6.87 2.53 -9.45
C GLY A 48 -8.09 3.13 -10.17
N LEU A 49 -8.13 4.46 -10.29
CA LEU A 49 -9.19 5.17 -11.01
C LEU A 49 -9.18 4.84 -12.51
N VAL A 50 -8.00 4.71 -13.12
CA VAL A 50 -7.89 4.24 -14.51
C VAL A 50 -8.51 2.86 -14.68
N ILE A 51 -8.23 1.90 -13.79
CA ILE A 51 -8.87 0.58 -13.83
C ILE A 51 -10.39 0.71 -13.72
N LEU A 52 -10.88 1.49 -12.76
CA LEU A 52 -12.32 1.67 -12.55
C LEU A 52 -13.02 2.21 -13.81
N ILE A 53 -12.45 3.26 -14.42
CA ILE A 53 -12.99 3.86 -15.65
C ILE A 53 -12.94 2.85 -16.82
N LEU A 54 -11.82 2.15 -16.99
CA LEU A 54 -11.68 1.14 -18.05
C LEU A 54 -12.66 -0.01 -17.86
N THR A 55 -12.92 -0.41 -16.61
CA THR A 55 -13.88 -1.46 -16.29
C THR A 55 -15.29 -1.03 -16.68
N ILE A 56 -15.70 0.17 -16.30
CA ILE A 56 -17.02 0.72 -16.60
C ILE A 56 -17.18 0.88 -18.13
N ALA A 57 -16.19 1.44 -18.81
CA ALA A 57 -16.20 1.59 -20.26
C ALA A 57 -16.20 0.24 -21.00
N GLY A 58 -15.45 -0.74 -20.52
CA GLY A 58 -15.41 -2.10 -21.03
C GLY A 58 -16.77 -2.80 -20.91
N PHE A 59 -17.46 -2.62 -19.77
CA PHE A 59 -18.81 -3.14 -19.58
C PHE A 59 -19.86 -2.42 -20.45
N MET A 60 -19.74 -1.11 -20.66
CA MET A 60 -20.64 -0.36 -21.55
C MET A 60 -20.49 -0.75 -23.03
N THR A 61 -19.30 -1.18 -23.44
CA THR A 61 -18.99 -1.57 -24.82
C THR A 61 -19.15 -3.07 -25.09
N LEU A 62 -19.59 -3.86 -24.09
CA LEU A 62 -19.90 -5.29 -24.24
C LEU A 62 -20.96 -5.55 -25.31
N THR A 63 -21.96 -4.68 -25.43
CA THR A 63 -23.06 -4.80 -26.41
C THR A 63 -22.58 -4.73 -27.86
N VAL A 64 -21.42 -4.14 -28.11
CA VAL A 64 -20.79 -4.00 -29.44
C VAL A 64 -19.69 -5.05 -29.66
N GLY A 65 -19.49 -5.97 -28.72
CA GLY A 65 -18.44 -7.01 -28.76
C GLY A 65 -17.02 -6.53 -28.45
N VAL A 66 -16.74 -5.23 -28.59
CA VAL A 66 -15.45 -4.59 -28.26
C VAL A 66 -15.10 -4.77 -26.77
N GLY A 67 -16.11 -4.82 -25.89
CA GLY A 67 -15.92 -5.07 -24.46
C GLY A 67 -15.18 -6.37 -24.13
N LEU A 68 -15.27 -7.42 -24.97
CA LEU A 68 -14.55 -8.68 -24.74
C LEU A 68 -13.03 -8.52 -24.83
N ILE A 69 -12.55 -7.73 -25.79
CA ILE A 69 -11.12 -7.45 -25.94
C ILE A 69 -10.62 -6.62 -24.75
N PHE A 70 -11.41 -5.61 -24.32
CA PHE A 70 -11.08 -4.81 -23.14
C PHE A 70 -11.05 -5.62 -21.85
N LEU A 71 -12.03 -6.49 -21.63
CA LEU A 71 -12.07 -7.37 -20.46
C LEU A 71 -10.94 -8.40 -20.48
N GLY A 72 -10.55 -8.92 -21.65
CA GLY A 72 -9.39 -9.79 -21.81
C GLY A 72 -8.08 -9.08 -21.47
N ALA A 73 -7.85 -7.89 -22.03
CA ALA A 73 -6.69 -7.06 -21.72
C ALA A 73 -6.64 -6.68 -20.23
N MET A 74 -7.80 -6.40 -19.63
CA MET A 74 -7.91 -6.07 -18.23
C MET A 74 -7.67 -7.28 -17.32
N GLY A 75 -8.14 -8.46 -17.69
CA GLY A 75 -7.82 -9.72 -17.00
C GLY A 75 -6.31 -9.99 -17.00
N LEU A 76 -5.65 -9.77 -18.13
CA LEU A 76 -4.19 -9.86 -18.23
C LEU A 76 -3.50 -8.81 -17.34
N TRP A 77 -4.01 -7.58 -17.30
CA TRP A 77 -3.46 -6.54 -16.44
C TRP A 77 -3.60 -6.89 -14.95
N VAL A 78 -4.76 -7.40 -14.52
CA VAL A 78 -4.99 -7.85 -13.15
C VAL A 78 -4.06 -9.01 -12.81
N LEU A 79 -3.82 -9.96 -13.73
CA LEU A 79 -2.82 -11.02 -13.57
C LEU A 79 -1.41 -10.47 -13.36
N ILE A 80 -0.99 -9.51 -14.18
CA ILE A 80 0.31 -8.84 -14.04
C ILE A 80 0.40 -8.15 -12.68
N ASP A 81 -0.68 -7.52 -12.21
CA ASP A 81 -0.72 -6.87 -10.91
C ASP A 81 -0.45 -7.81 -9.73
N ALA A 82 -0.80 -9.09 -9.81
CA ALA A 82 -0.45 -10.07 -8.78
C ALA A 82 1.06 -10.12 -8.53
N PHE A 83 1.87 -10.01 -9.59
CA PHE A 83 3.33 -9.96 -9.50
C PHE A 83 3.86 -8.59 -9.07
N LEU A 84 3.10 -7.50 -9.28
CA LEU A 84 3.50 -6.15 -8.83
C LEU A 84 3.20 -5.89 -7.35
N ILE A 85 2.17 -6.52 -6.77
CA ILE A 85 1.76 -6.31 -5.37
C ILE A 85 2.94 -6.45 -4.38
N PRO A 86 3.79 -7.50 -4.44
CA PRO A 86 4.95 -7.61 -3.54
C PRO A 86 5.89 -6.41 -3.64
N GLY A 87 6.18 -5.95 -4.86
CA GLY A 87 7.04 -4.79 -5.10
C GLY A 87 6.43 -3.49 -4.58
N LEU A 88 5.11 -3.33 -4.71
CA LEU A 88 4.39 -2.15 -4.20
C LEU A 88 4.40 -2.08 -2.68
N VAL A 89 4.18 -3.21 -2.01
CA VAL A 89 4.22 -3.26 -0.55
C VAL A 89 5.65 -3.01 -0.03
N GLN A 90 6.67 -3.55 -0.70
CA GLN A 90 8.06 -3.28 -0.34
C GLN A 90 8.41 -1.79 -0.49
N ARG A 91 7.97 -1.13 -1.57
CA ARG A 91 8.15 0.32 -1.73
C ARG A 91 7.49 1.11 -0.62
N HIS A 92 6.26 0.75 -0.24
CA HIS A 92 5.57 1.42 0.85
C HIS A 92 6.29 1.24 2.20
N LYS A 93 6.77 0.03 2.50
CA LYS A 93 7.60 -0.24 3.68
C LYS A 93 8.88 0.61 3.68
N ALA A 94 9.55 0.71 2.54
CA ALA A 94 10.75 1.53 2.40
C ALA A 94 10.47 3.03 2.61
N ASP A 95 9.37 3.55 2.08
CA ASP A 95 8.97 4.95 2.26
C ASP A 95 8.69 5.28 3.74
N VAL A 96 7.97 4.41 4.44
CA VAL A 96 7.71 4.58 5.89
C VAL A 96 9.02 4.56 6.67
N ARG A 97 9.92 3.61 6.36
CA ARG A 97 11.25 3.52 7.00
C ARG A 97 12.09 4.77 6.76
N ASN A 98 12.15 5.26 5.53
CA ASN A 98 12.91 6.45 5.17
C ASN A 98 12.38 7.70 5.86
N ARG A 99 11.05 7.85 5.97
CA ARG A 99 10.42 8.98 6.67
C ARG A 99 10.75 8.99 8.16
N LEU A 100 10.67 7.83 8.82
CA LEU A 100 10.99 7.68 10.24
C LEU A 100 12.49 7.87 10.51
N THR A 101 13.34 7.39 9.60
CA THR A 101 14.79 7.61 9.69
C THR A 101 15.14 9.08 9.50
N ALA A 102 14.52 9.76 8.54
CA ALA A 102 14.74 11.18 8.29
C ALA A 102 14.30 12.06 9.48
N SER A 103 13.16 11.74 10.11
CA SER A 103 12.72 12.45 11.32
C SER A 103 13.62 12.17 12.52
N ALA A 104 14.17 10.96 12.64
CA ALA A 104 15.18 10.61 13.65
C ALA A 104 16.43 11.49 13.54
N LEU A 105 16.95 11.62 12.30
CA LEU A 105 18.18 12.36 12.02
C LEU A 105 17.98 13.87 12.19
N ALA A 106 16.79 14.40 11.88
CA ALA A 106 16.48 15.82 12.01
C ALA A 106 16.30 16.26 13.47
N ASN A 107 15.65 15.44 14.32
CA ASN A 107 15.48 15.74 15.74
C ASN A 107 15.27 14.47 16.60
N PRO A 108 16.36 13.86 17.11
CA PRO A 108 16.30 12.58 17.84
C PRO A 108 15.41 12.63 19.09
N GLY A 109 15.46 13.74 19.84
CA GLY A 109 14.71 13.91 21.08
C GLY A 109 13.19 13.97 20.86
N GLN A 110 12.74 14.55 19.74
CA GLN A 110 11.32 14.56 19.39
C GLN A 110 10.83 13.21 18.86
N LEU A 111 11.66 12.45 18.13
CA LEU A 111 11.28 11.13 17.66
C LEU A 111 11.03 10.16 18.82
N LEU A 112 11.91 10.11 19.82
CA LEU A 112 11.70 9.26 20.99
C LEU A 112 10.40 9.61 21.73
N ALA A 113 10.08 10.89 21.85
CA ALA A 113 8.80 11.34 22.40
C ALA A 113 7.60 10.94 21.51
N TYR A 114 7.76 10.99 20.18
CA TYR A 114 6.73 10.61 19.21
C TYR A 114 6.49 9.10 19.17
N LEU A 115 7.55 8.29 19.15
CA LEU A 115 7.52 6.82 19.21
C LEU A 115 6.93 6.36 20.53
N ARG A 116 7.39 6.92 21.66
CA ARG A 116 6.85 6.61 23.00
C ARG A 116 5.38 7.01 23.15
N ARG A 117 4.95 8.12 22.53
CA ARG A 117 3.54 8.56 22.55
C ARG A 117 2.63 7.65 21.72
N GLY A 118 3.16 7.05 20.65
CA GLY A 118 2.44 6.05 19.84
C GLY A 118 2.06 4.82 20.64
N GLU A 119 2.97 4.31 21.47
CA GLU A 119 2.70 3.13 22.33
C GLU A 119 1.68 3.43 23.44
N ALA A 120 1.78 4.59 24.09
CA ALA A 120 0.85 4.99 25.17
C ALA A 120 -0.60 5.15 24.70
N ARG A 121 -0.83 5.37 23.40
CA ARG A 121 -2.18 5.41 22.80
C ARG A 121 -2.69 4.03 22.41
N SER A 122 -1.81 3.10 22.02
CA SER A 122 -2.20 1.75 21.60
C SER A 122 -2.62 0.86 22.77
N GLY A 123 -2.08 1.06 23.97
CA GLY A 123 -2.44 0.31 25.18
C GLY A 123 -3.70 0.80 25.91
N ARG A 124 -4.39 1.83 25.38
CA ARG A 124 -5.58 2.43 26.00
C ARG A 124 -6.90 2.02 25.36
N VAL A 125 -6.85 1.12 24.37
CA VAL A 125 -8.01 0.64 23.61
C VAL A 125 -8.19 -0.88 23.75
N ALA A 126 -7.48 -1.51 24.69
CA ALA A 126 -7.66 -2.90 25.10
C ALA A 126 -8.44 -2.95 26.42
#